data_AF-A0A0S8CMK8-F1
#
_entry.id   AF-A0A0S8CMK8-F1
#
_cell.length_a   1.000
_cell.length_b   1.000
_cell.length_c   1.000
_cell.angle_alpha   90.00
_cell.angle_beta   90.00
_cell.angle_gamma   90.00
#
_symmetry.space_group_name_H-M   'P 1'
#
loop_
_entity.id
_entity.type
_entity.pdbx_description
1 polymer ?
#
loop_
_entity_poly.entity_id
_entity_poly.type
_entity_poly.pdbx_seq_one_letter_code
_entity_poly.pdbx_strand_id
1 'polypeptide(L)'
;MYASDNKHESSQEKNECVAAGPQAPRDIENSAGSNGITFGLAPPVEEMNLCNIHFHRNAEHKSAAFSTYVEDGSNSGWACQEPAAGRLAHKHVEYNGCEGIAAGDTIEVHWVYTTCDTVTE
;
A
#
# COMPACT_ATOMS: atom_id res chain seq x y z
N MET A 1 6.97 -11.79 7.44
CA MET A 1 6.13 -11.85 6.22
C MET A 1 6.85 -11.04 5.17
N TYR A 2 7.29 -11.69 4.09
CA TYR A 2 8.33 -11.16 3.21
C TYR A 2 7.86 -9.92 2.43
N ALA A 3 8.68 -8.86 2.47
CA ALA A 3 8.74 -7.91 1.37
C ALA A 3 9.09 -8.70 0.11
N SER A 4 8.15 -8.76 -0.82
CA SER A 4 8.29 -9.49 -2.07
C SER A 4 9.42 -8.87 -2.90
N ASP A 5 10.52 -9.61 -3.08
CA ASP A 5 11.59 -9.31 -4.06
C ASP A 5 11.14 -9.53 -5.51
N ASN A 6 9.89 -9.96 -5.74
CA ASN A 6 9.35 -10.06 -7.07
C ASN A 6 8.83 -8.69 -7.50
N LYS A 7 9.39 -8.18 -8.60
CA LYS A 7 8.70 -7.19 -9.43
C LYS A 7 7.27 -7.70 -9.62
N HIS A 8 6.29 -6.95 -9.13
CA HIS A 8 4.86 -7.23 -9.35
C HIS A 8 4.47 -6.92 -10.81
N GLU A 9 5.21 -7.48 -11.77
CA GLU A 9 4.84 -7.51 -13.17
C GLU A 9 4.40 -8.94 -13.47
N SER A 10 3.08 -9.15 -13.51
CA SER A 10 2.57 -10.37 -14.11
C SER A 10 2.88 -10.33 -15.60
N SER A 11 3.25 -11.48 -16.19
CA SER A 11 3.25 -11.59 -17.65
C SER A 11 1.85 -11.26 -18.18
N GLN A 12 1.80 -10.38 -19.20
CA GLN A 12 0.54 -9.89 -19.78
C GLN A 12 -0.37 -10.99 -20.35
N GLU A 13 0.16 -12.19 -20.61
CA GLU A 13 -0.55 -13.24 -21.34
C GLU A 13 -1.70 -13.91 -20.56
N LYS A 14 -1.84 -13.67 -19.25
CA LYS A 14 -2.95 -14.21 -18.43
C LYS A 14 -3.56 -13.21 -17.46
N ASN A 15 -3.40 -11.91 -17.69
CA ASN A 15 -3.97 -10.94 -16.77
C ASN A 15 -5.35 -10.50 -17.27
N GLU A 16 -6.43 -11.02 -16.66
CA GLU A 16 -7.82 -10.59 -16.93
C GLU A 16 -8.04 -9.10 -16.61
N CYS A 17 -7.07 -8.45 -15.98
CA CYS A 17 -7.10 -7.05 -15.59
C CYS A 17 -6.41 -6.12 -16.61
N VAL A 18 -6.34 -6.45 -17.90
CA VAL A 18 -5.77 -5.54 -18.94
C VAL A 18 -6.42 -4.15 -18.92
N ALA A 19 -7.69 -4.07 -18.54
CA ALA A 19 -8.43 -2.81 -18.39
C ALA A 19 -8.21 -2.11 -17.04
N ALA A 20 -7.60 -2.76 -16.06
CA ALA A 20 -7.26 -2.15 -14.78
C ALA A 20 -5.92 -1.42 -14.90
N GLY A 21 -5.96 -0.09 -14.90
CA GLY A 21 -4.74 0.70 -14.76
C GLY A 21 -4.06 0.46 -13.40
N PRO A 22 -2.80 0.88 -13.24
CA PRO A 22 -2.07 0.73 -11.98
C PRO A 22 -2.87 1.35 -10.83
N GLN A 23 -3.00 0.61 -9.73
CA GLN A 23 -3.70 1.12 -8.54
C GLN A 23 -2.90 2.24 -7.88
N ALA A 24 -1.57 2.19 -7.93
CA ALA A 24 -0.66 3.13 -7.29
C ALA A 24 0.60 3.43 -8.14
N PRO A 25 1.38 4.47 -7.78
CA PRO A 25 1.03 5.53 -6.83
C PRO A 25 -0.01 6.49 -7.43
N ARG A 26 -1.00 6.90 -6.62
CA ARG A 26 -2.03 7.90 -6.98
C ARG A 26 -2.06 9.00 -5.95
N ASP A 27 -2.50 10.18 -6.36
CA ASP A 27 -2.82 11.28 -5.44
C ASP A 27 -4.28 11.13 -4.99
N ILE A 28 -4.52 10.80 -3.72
CA ILE A 28 -5.88 10.60 -3.18
C ILE A 28 -6.64 11.92 -3.01
N GLU A 29 -5.95 13.06 -3.13
CA GLU A 29 -6.61 14.37 -3.17
C GLU A 29 -7.16 14.70 -4.56
N ASN A 30 -6.73 13.95 -5.59
CA ASN A 30 -7.24 14.12 -6.93
C ASN A 30 -8.60 13.44 -7.11
N SER A 31 -9.66 14.23 -7.02
CA SER A 31 -11.03 13.78 -7.28
C SER A 31 -11.38 13.66 -8.76
N ALA A 32 -10.50 14.09 -9.68
CA ALA A 32 -10.76 13.99 -11.11
C ALA A 32 -10.46 12.57 -11.60
N GLY A 33 -11.42 11.97 -12.32
CA GLY A 33 -11.29 10.65 -12.90
C GLY A 33 -12.07 10.53 -14.21
N SER A 34 -11.56 9.73 -15.13
CA SER A 34 -12.23 9.40 -16.40
C SER A 34 -12.98 8.07 -16.35
N ASN A 35 -12.87 7.32 -15.24
CA ASN A 35 -13.56 6.05 -15.07
C ASN A 35 -15.05 6.31 -14.77
N GLY A 36 -15.91 6.01 -15.73
CA GLY A 36 -17.36 6.16 -15.58
C GLY A 36 -18.04 5.03 -14.80
N ILE A 37 -17.31 4.00 -14.37
CA ILE A 37 -17.87 2.89 -13.59
C ILE A 37 -18.21 3.38 -12.19
N THR A 38 -19.46 3.16 -11.79
CA THR A 38 -19.93 3.38 -10.42
C THR A 38 -19.88 2.06 -9.67
N PHE A 39 -19.17 2.04 -8.54
CA PHE A 39 -19.15 0.90 -7.63
C PHE A 39 -20.16 1.12 -6.51
N GLY A 40 -20.82 0.05 -6.07
CA GLY A 40 -21.60 0.08 -4.84
C GLY A 40 -20.69 0.31 -3.64
N LEU A 41 -21.23 0.94 -2.58
CA LEU A 41 -20.52 1.00 -1.31
C LEU A 41 -20.36 -0.41 -0.74
N ALA A 42 -19.20 -0.68 -0.15
CA ALA A 42 -19.02 -1.89 0.65
C ALA A 42 -19.94 -1.84 1.89
N PRO A 43 -20.34 -3.00 2.44
CA PRO A 43 -20.99 -3.07 3.75
C PRO A 43 -20.12 -2.46 4.86
N PRO A 44 -20.69 -2.16 6.04
CA PRO A 44 -19.92 -1.81 7.23
C PRO A 44 -18.83 -2.84 7.53
N VAL A 45 -17.69 -2.39 8.07
CA VAL A 45 -16.53 -3.25 8.33
C VAL A 45 -16.86 -4.34 9.36
N GLU A 46 -17.81 -4.09 10.24
CA GLU A 46 -18.34 -5.03 11.22
C GLU A 46 -19.08 -6.22 10.60
N GLU A 47 -19.50 -6.10 9.33
CA GLU A 47 -20.15 -7.16 8.54
C GLU A 47 -19.20 -7.86 7.57
N MET A 48 -17.90 -7.51 7.58
CA MET A 48 -16.89 -8.07 6.69
C MET A 48 -15.83 -8.87 7.45
N ASN A 49 -15.10 -9.70 6.72
CA ASN A 49 -14.04 -10.54 7.28
C ASN A 49 -12.68 -9.87 7.11
N LEU A 50 -11.91 -9.76 8.20
CA LEU A 50 -10.50 -9.36 8.13
C LEU A 50 -9.70 -10.49 7.47
N CYS A 51 -9.20 -10.25 6.25
CA CYS A 51 -8.48 -11.27 5.49
C CYS A 51 -6.95 -11.06 5.47
N ASN A 52 -6.50 -9.83 5.67
CA ASN A 52 -5.08 -9.53 5.64
C ASN A 52 -4.74 -8.28 6.47
N ILE A 53 -3.57 -8.31 7.08
CA ILE A 53 -2.91 -7.13 7.63
C ILE A 53 -1.51 -7.10 7.05
N HIS A 54 -1.15 -6.01 6.39
CA HIS A 54 0.21 -5.77 5.92
C HIS A 54 0.57 -4.31 6.09
N PHE A 55 1.85 -4.00 5.89
CA PHE A 55 2.31 -2.63 5.89
C PHE A 55 3.35 -2.44 4.79
N HIS A 56 3.46 -1.21 4.32
CA HIS A 56 4.50 -0.75 3.42
C HIS A 56 5.42 0.23 4.13
N ARG A 57 6.69 0.23 3.74
CA ARG A 57 7.59 1.34 4.03
C ARG A 57 7.32 2.43 3.00
N ASN A 58 7.05 3.64 3.51
CA ASN A 58 6.44 4.74 2.78
C ASN A 58 4.98 4.44 2.37
N ALA A 59 4.18 5.48 2.20
CA ALA A 59 2.79 5.33 1.75
C ALA A 59 2.73 5.00 0.26
N GLU A 60 1.85 4.07 -0.12
CA GLU A 60 1.65 3.67 -1.51
C GLU A 60 1.05 4.81 -2.35
N HIS A 61 0.17 5.61 -1.74
CA HIS A 61 -0.47 6.77 -2.36
C HIS A 61 0.10 8.08 -1.82
N LYS A 62 -0.15 9.18 -2.54
CA LYS A 62 0.20 10.54 -2.15
C LYS A 62 -1.01 11.24 -1.51
N SER A 63 -0.78 12.06 -0.51
CA SER A 63 -1.74 13.01 0.08
C SER A 63 -0.98 14.25 0.56
N ALA A 64 -1.66 15.33 0.97
CA ALA A 64 -1.00 16.47 1.62
C ALA A 64 -0.14 16.02 2.81
N ALA A 65 -0.63 15.10 3.65
CA ALA A 65 0.08 14.61 4.83
C ALA A 65 1.32 13.75 4.51
N PHE A 66 1.36 13.12 3.33
CA PHE A 66 2.46 12.27 2.86
C PHE A 66 2.71 12.57 1.39
N SER A 67 3.54 13.58 1.15
CA SER A 67 3.69 14.25 -0.14
C SER A 67 5.12 14.25 -0.69
N THR A 68 6.07 13.66 0.05
CA THR A 68 7.48 13.58 -0.37
C THR A 68 7.77 12.19 -0.93
N TYR A 69 8.03 12.10 -2.23
CA TYR A 69 8.37 10.80 -2.83
C TYR A 69 9.79 10.38 -2.41
N VAL A 70 9.92 9.13 -1.99
CA VAL A 70 11.17 8.48 -1.60
C VAL A 70 11.44 7.33 -2.56
N GLU A 71 12.56 7.40 -3.26
CA GLU A 71 13.04 6.32 -4.13
C GLU A 71 13.88 5.33 -3.29
N ASP A 72 13.36 4.11 -3.12
CA ASP A 72 13.93 3.10 -2.22
C ASP A 72 13.62 1.67 -2.71
N GLY A 73 13.82 1.43 -4.01
CA GLY A 73 13.60 0.14 -4.64
C GLY A 73 12.14 -0.33 -4.52
N SER A 74 11.94 -1.57 -4.06
CA SER A 74 10.61 -2.14 -3.79
C SER A 74 9.85 -1.46 -2.65
N ASN A 75 10.51 -0.61 -1.88
CA ASN A 75 9.92 0.17 -0.78
C ASN A 75 9.75 1.65 -1.15
N SER A 76 9.77 1.99 -2.44
CA SER A 76 9.53 3.36 -2.88
C SER A 76 8.09 3.78 -2.58
N GLY A 77 7.87 5.03 -2.22
CA GLY A 77 6.54 5.55 -1.89
C GLY A 77 6.59 6.97 -1.37
N TRP A 78 5.55 7.40 -0.67
CA TRP A 78 5.42 8.76 -0.15
C TRP A 78 5.68 8.81 1.35
N ALA A 79 6.65 9.62 1.77
CA ALA A 79 6.93 9.89 3.17
C ALA A 79 6.02 11.00 3.73
N CYS A 80 5.74 10.90 5.03
CA CYS A 80 5.06 11.93 5.82
C CYS A 80 5.76 13.29 5.67
N GLN A 81 4.96 14.35 5.69
CA GLN A 81 5.45 15.71 5.88
C GLN A 81 5.84 15.95 7.36
N GLU A 82 6.62 17.01 7.63
CA GLU A 82 7.06 17.43 8.97
C GLU A 82 6.03 17.19 10.10
N PRO A 83 6.47 16.73 11.30
CA PRO A 83 7.84 16.77 11.80
C PRO A 83 8.70 15.51 11.54
N ALA A 84 8.27 14.58 10.67
CA ALA A 84 8.98 13.32 10.43
C ALA A 84 9.35 13.10 8.96
N ALA A 85 9.88 14.12 8.28
CA ALA A 85 10.36 13.94 6.92
C ALA A 85 11.76 13.29 6.91
N GLY A 86 11.77 11.96 6.87
CA GLY A 86 12.95 11.19 6.48
C GLY A 86 13.51 10.27 7.54
N ARG A 87 14.19 9.22 7.06
CA ARG A 87 14.87 8.22 7.85
C ARG A 87 15.89 8.87 8.80
N LEU A 88 15.64 8.74 10.10
CA LEU A 88 16.47 9.28 11.20
C LEU A 88 17.71 8.41 11.48
N ALA A 89 17.65 7.13 11.12
CA ALA A 89 18.77 6.21 11.30
C ALA A 89 18.83 5.21 10.15
N HIS A 90 20.04 4.79 9.75
CA HIS A 90 20.21 3.70 8.79
C HIS A 90 20.20 2.31 9.45
N LYS A 91 20.13 2.26 10.78
CA LYS A 91 20.04 1.00 11.51
C LYS A 91 18.62 0.47 11.38
N HIS A 92 18.49 -0.68 10.73
CA HIS A 92 17.23 -1.38 10.64
C HIS A 92 16.86 -2.03 11.98
N VAL A 93 15.55 -2.18 12.21
CA VAL A 93 15.03 -2.98 13.31
C VAL A 93 15.32 -4.46 13.05
N GLU A 94 15.74 -5.17 14.10
CA GLU A 94 16.02 -6.60 14.04
C GLU A 94 14.78 -7.37 14.53
N TYR A 95 13.72 -7.34 13.71
CA TYR A 95 12.48 -8.06 13.98
C TYR A 95 11.95 -8.73 12.70
N ASN A 96 11.46 -9.97 12.83
CA ASN A 96 10.96 -10.73 11.69
C ASN A 96 9.73 -10.05 11.08
N GLY A 97 9.78 -9.77 9.79
CA GLY A 97 8.73 -9.05 9.09
C GLY A 97 8.83 -7.54 9.20
N CYS A 98 9.91 -7.00 9.76
CA CYS A 98 10.22 -5.56 9.75
C CYS A 98 11.60 -5.28 9.12
N GLU A 99 12.08 -6.21 8.29
CA GLU A 99 13.37 -6.08 7.61
C GLU A 99 13.41 -4.78 6.78
N GLY A 100 14.46 -3.99 6.97
CA GLY A 100 14.61 -2.70 6.29
C GLY A 100 13.92 -1.52 6.97
N ILE A 101 13.07 -1.72 7.97
CA ILE A 101 12.46 -0.59 8.67
C ILE A 101 13.49 0.06 9.60
N ALA A 102 13.56 1.39 9.58
CA ALA A 102 14.42 2.16 10.44
C ALA A 102 13.65 3.29 11.15
N ALA A 103 14.26 3.85 12.20
CA ALA A 103 13.71 5.02 12.86
C ALA A 103 13.55 6.17 11.86
N GLY A 104 12.39 6.84 11.87
CA GLY A 104 12.06 7.93 10.93
C GLY A 104 11.44 7.48 9.61
N ASP A 105 11.35 6.18 9.35
CA ASP A 105 10.60 5.71 8.19
C ASP A 105 9.11 6.01 8.36
N THR A 106 8.47 6.39 7.25
CA THR A 106 7.02 6.38 7.16
C THR A 106 6.55 4.94 7.02
N ILE A 107 5.52 4.55 7.78
CA ILE A 107 4.89 3.23 7.68
C ILE A 107 3.42 3.43 7.36
N GLU A 108 2.97 2.81 6.29
CA GLU A 108 1.56 2.72 5.93
C GLU A 108 1.05 1.33 6.30
N VAL A 109 -0.02 1.22 7.08
CA VAL A 109 -0.58 -0.06 7.52
C VAL A 109 -1.96 -0.24 6.90
N HIS A 110 -2.18 -1.39 6.30
CA HIS A 110 -3.42 -1.77 5.65
C HIS A 110 -4.12 -2.84 6.47
N TRP A 111 -5.39 -2.59 6.81
CA TRP A 111 -6.32 -3.62 7.28
C TRP A 111 -7.28 -3.93 6.13
N VAL A 112 -7.12 -5.11 5.55
CA VAL A 112 -7.89 -5.51 4.36
C VAL A 112 -9.07 -6.35 4.80
N TYR A 113 -10.27 -5.87 4.48
CA TYR A 113 -11.53 -6.55 4.74
C TYR A 113 -12.15 -7.04 3.43
N THR A 114 -12.80 -8.19 3.48
CA THR A 114 -13.48 -8.81 2.34
C THR A 114 -14.88 -9.27 2.73
N THR A 115 -15.80 -9.21 1.77
CA THR A 115 -17.14 -9.81 1.89
C THR A 115 -17.12 -11.31 1.57
N CYS A 116 -16.01 -11.83 1.04
CA CYS A 116 -15.85 -13.26 0.83
C CYS A 116 -15.68 -13.99 2.18
N ASP A 117 -16.02 -15.27 2.20
CA ASP A 117 -15.63 -16.13 3.31
C ASP A 117 -14.10 -16.27 3.36
N THR A 118 -13.53 -16.10 4.54
CA THR A 118 -12.08 -16.22 4.79
C THR A 118 -11.72 -17.55 5.43
N VAL A 119 -12.70 -18.38 5.81
CA VAL A 119 -12.46 -19.73 6.29
C VAL A 119 -12.31 -20.65 5.08
N THR A 120 -11.10 -21.13 4.84
CA THR A 120 -10.86 -22.23 3.91
C THR A 120 -10.97 -23.55 4.68
N GLU A 121 -11.82 -24.47 4.21
CA GLU A 121 -11.83 -25.88 4.68
C GLU A 121 -10.48 -26.58 4.50
#